data_AF-A0A5N5JXB5-F1
#
_entry.id   AF-A0A5N5JXB5-F1
#
_cell.length_a   1.000
_cell.length_b   1.000
_cell.length_c   1.000
_cell.angle_alpha   90.00
_cell.angle_beta   90.00
_cell.angle_gamma   90.00
#
_symmetry.space_group_name_H-M   'P 1'
#
loop_
_entity.id
_entity.type
_entity.pdbx_description
1 polymer ?
#
loop_
_entity_poly.entity_id
_entity_poly.type
_entity_poly.pdbx_seq_one_letter_code
_entity_poly.pdbx_strand_id
1 'polypeptide(L)'
;MEDRALLQNIRRTPKPSLPVLIISKLVAIALPVAQLVIGVLYLEACPRQPLIPIYLLVSGVFALVLVLLSCLPCTQEEENGGGAISTLCTTWNSLITLFLFCWFIAGNVWVYSIYEPNYDPHTPSHCAKTLYLFAFWTITLVYIIIGLIITAGCCVMSERFGMKRGELATLIKAWNPAGLFRVCSTEENFTMNFRIRAAREEDCRDIQRMIMELAVYEKMADQVKISHEELQRDGFGPNPFYQCLIAEVPEELKSDEGHTTVGYALYFYTYSTWKGRSIYMEDLYVMPAPDHPRAR
;
A
#
# COMPACT_ATOMS: atom_id res chain seq x y z
N MET A 1 -18.45 14.21 -29.15
CA MET A 1 -17.33 13.64 -29.95
C MET A 1 -15.99 13.77 -29.23
N GLU A 2 -15.82 14.74 -28.32
CA GLU A 2 -14.60 14.90 -27.51
C GLU A 2 -14.27 13.74 -26.55
N ASP A 3 -15.26 13.06 -25.95
CA ASP A 3 -14.99 11.97 -25.01
C ASP A 3 -14.27 10.75 -25.62
N ARG A 4 -14.48 10.48 -26.92
CA ARG A 4 -13.77 9.37 -27.60
C ARG A 4 -12.28 9.66 -27.79
N ALA A 5 -11.90 10.93 -27.96
CA ALA A 5 -10.51 11.33 -28.14
C ALA A 5 -9.73 11.28 -26.81
N LEU A 6 -10.36 11.63 -25.69
CA LEU A 6 -9.79 11.47 -24.35
C LEU A 6 -9.60 9.99 -23.97
N LEU A 7 -10.58 9.14 -24.27
CA LEU A 7 -10.46 7.69 -24.04
C LEU A 7 -9.37 7.04 -24.92
N GLN A 8 -9.13 7.55 -26.13
CA GLN A 8 -8.04 7.07 -26.98
C GLN A 8 -6.64 7.43 -26.44
N ASN A 9 -6.49 8.59 -25.80
CA ASN A 9 -5.21 9.00 -25.21
C ASN A 9 -4.86 8.22 -23.93
N ILE A 10 -5.85 7.82 -23.12
CA ILE A 10 -5.62 6.99 -21.92
C ILE A 10 -5.21 5.55 -22.28
N ARG A 11 -5.59 5.06 -23.48
CA ARG A 11 -5.33 3.67 -23.90
C ARG A 11 -3.91 3.43 -24.44
N ARG A 12 -3.07 4.46 -24.60
CA ARG A 12 -1.67 4.29 -25.04
C ARG A 12 -0.74 4.22 -23.84
N THR A 13 -0.79 3.12 -23.10
CA THR A 13 0.35 2.77 -22.24
C THR A 13 1.57 2.58 -23.14
N PRO A 14 2.74 3.17 -22.82
CA PRO A 14 3.94 2.97 -23.61
C PRO A 14 4.31 1.49 -23.58
N LYS A 15 4.19 0.80 -24.73
CA LYS A 15 4.68 -0.58 -24.85
C LYS A 15 6.21 -0.54 -24.68
N PRO A 16 6.79 -1.35 -23.79
CA PRO A 16 8.23 -1.41 -23.63
C PRO A 16 8.88 -1.78 -24.96
N SER A 17 10.05 -1.22 -25.25
CA SER A 17 10.78 -1.56 -26.47
C SER A 17 11.16 -3.04 -26.46
N LEU A 18 11.13 -3.68 -27.63
CA LEU A 18 11.51 -5.08 -27.81
C LEU A 18 12.86 -5.44 -27.14
N PRO A 19 13.94 -4.63 -27.21
CA PRO A 19 15.17 -4.93 -26.48
C PRO A 19 14.98 -4.93 -24.97
N VAL A 20 14.18 -4.03 -24.40
CA VAL A 20 13.88 -4.02 -22.95
C VAL A 20 13.12 -5.27 -22.54
N LEU A 21 12.18 -5.74 -23.37
CA LEU A 21 11.45 -6.98 -23.12
C LEU A 21 12.38 -8.21 -23.15
N ILE A 22 13.27 -8.30 -24.16
CA ILE A 22 14.25 -9.39 -24.28
C ILE A 22 15.19 -9.40 -23.08
N ILE A 23 15.76 -8.24 -22.72
CA ILE A 23 16.68 -8.11 -21.58
C ILE A 23 15.97 -8.51 -20.28
N SER A 24 14.73 -8.05 -20.06
CA SER A 24 13.93 -8.41 -18.88
C SER A 24 13.73 -9.93 -18.76
N LYS A 25 13.45 -10.61 -19.88
CA LYS A 25 13.28 -12.07 -19.90
C LYS A 25 14.60 -12.81 -19.68
N LEU A 26 15.71 -12.36 -20.25
CA LEU A 26 17.03 -12.95 -20.02
C LEU A 26 17.44 -12.86 -18.54
N VAL A 27 17.22 -11.72 -17.92
CA VAL A 27 17.45 -11.53 -16.47
C VAL A 27 16.56 -12.47 -15.66
N ALA A 28 15.28 -12.64 -16.04
CA ALA A 28 14.35 -13.53 -15.35
C ALA A 28 14.71 -15.03 -15.48
N ILE A 29 15.47 -15.44 -16.50
CA ILE A 29 15.93 -16.84 -16.69
C ILE A 29 17.18 -17.15 -15.84
N ALA A 30 18.00 -16.14 -15.54
CA ALA A 30 19.29 -16.34 -14.87
C ALA A 30 19.13 -17.01 -13.48
N LEU A 31 18.18 -16.56 -12.68
CA LEU A 31 17.94 -17.11 -11.34
C LEU A 31 17.41 -18.56 -11.37
N PRO A 32 16.38 -18.92 -12.16
CA PRO A 32 15.96 -20.32 -12.33
C PRO A 32 17.08 -21.25 -12.82
N VAL A 33 17.91 -20.80 -13.75
CA VAL A 33 19.06 -21.59 -14.21
C VAL A 33 20.07 -21.81 -13.08
N ALA A 34 20.37 -20.79 -12.29
CA ALA A 34 21.22 -20.94 -11.12
C ALA A 34 20.65 -21.92 -10.09
N GLN A 35 19.33 -21.91 -9.85
CA GLN A 35 18.66 -22.88 -8.98
C GLN A 35 18.83 -24.32 -9.47
N LEU A 36 18.69 -24.55 -10.78
CA LEU A 36 18.92 -25.86 -11.38
C LEU A 36 20.37 -26.31 -11.23
N VAL A 37 21.32 -25.43 -11.60
CA VAL A 37 22.75 -25.74 -11.55
C VAL A 37 23.20 -26.07 -10.13
N ILE A 38 22.85 -25.23 -9.15
CA ILE A 38 23.22 -25.46 -7.75
C ILE A 38 22.49 -26.71 -7.20
N GLY A 39 21.21 -26.91 -7.53
CA GLY A 39 20.46 -28.09 -7.10
C GLY A 39 21.06 -29.41 -7.61
N VAL A 40 21.51 -29.46 -8.87
CA VAL A 40 22.17 -30.65 -9.43
C VAL A 40 23.58 -30.82 -8.85
N LEU A 41 24.39 -29.76 -8.82
CA LEU A 41 25.80 -29.85 -8.38
C LEU A 41 25.93 -30.27 -6.91
N TYR A 42 24.95 -29.93 -6.07
CA TYR A 42 24.99 -30.19 -4.63
C TYR A 42 23.90 -31.18 -4.18
N LEU A 43 23.41 -32.05 -5.07
CA LEU A 43 22.29 -32.97 -4.79
C LEU A 43 22.52 -33.85 -3.55
N GLU A 44 23.74 -34.32 -3.34
CA GLU A 44 24.11 -35.17 -2.19
C GLU A 44 24.93 -34.44 -1.12
N ALA A 45 25.21 -33.15 -1.31
CA ALA A 45 26.12 -32.38 -0.46
C ALA A 45 25.46 -31.82 0.81
N CYS A 46 24.29 -32.33 1.18
CA CYS A 46 23.55 -31.96 2.39
C CYS A 46 22.79 -33.17 2.97
N PRO A 47 23.51 -34.17 3.52
CA PRO A 47 22.90 -35.36 4.12
C PRO A 47 21.92 -35.02 5.27
N ARG A 48 22.14 -33.90 5.96
CA ARG A 48 21.27 -33.45 7.05
C ARG A 48 19.85 -33.12 6.61
N GLN A 49 19.67 -32.63 5.37
CA GLN A 49 18.37 -32.29 4.79
C GLN A 49 18.41 -32.44 3.26
N PRO A 50 18.13 -33.65 2.72
CA PRO A 50 18.22 -33.94 1.28
C PRO A 50 17.14 -33.24 0.44
N LEU A 51 16.16 -32.60 1.08
CA LEU A 51 15.07 -31.89 0.41
C LEU A 51 15.46 -30.49 -0.08
N ILE A 52 16.54 -29.89 0.43
CA ILE A 52 16.98 -28.53 0.02
C ILE A 52 17.42 -28.47 -1.45
N PRO A 53 18.28 -29.37 -1.95
CA PRO A 53 18.61 -29.40 -3.38
C PRO A 53 17.38 -29.69 -4.26
N ILE A 54 16.49 -30.60 -3.82
CA ILE A 54 15.25 -30.94 -4.55
C ILE A 54 14.33 -29.72 -4.63
N TYR A 55 14.24 -28.93 -3.55
CA TYR A 55 13.50 -27.67 -3.53
C TYR A 55 14.00 -26.70 -4.62
N LEU A 56 15.31 -26.52 -4.74
CA LEU A 56 15.92 -25.67 -5.78
C LEU A 56 15.67 -26.22 -7.19
N LEU A 57 15.75 -27.54 -7.39
CA LEU A 57 15.47 -28.16 -8.68
C LEU A 57 14.04 -27.93 -9.12
N VAL A 58 13.08 -28.26 -8.28
CA VAL A 58 11.65 -28.12 -8.60
C VAL A 58 11.30 -26.65 -8.80
N SER A 59 11.73 -25.76 -7.91
CA SER A 59 11.47 -24.32 -8.09
C SER A 59 12.10 -23.76 -9.38
N GLY A 60 13.33 -24.17 -9.71
CA GLY A 60 14.01 -23.78 -10.95
C GLY A 60 13.28 -24.27 -12.21
N VAL A 61 12.84 -25.53 -12.27
CA VAL A 61 12.10 -26.09 -13.43
C VAL A 61 10.80 -25.33 -13.64
N PHE A 62 9.97 -25.22 -12.61
CA PHE A 62 8.65 -24.58 -12.74
C PHE A 62 8.77 -23.08 -13.03
N ALA A 63 9.75 -22.38 -12.46
CA ALA A 63 10.01 -20.98 -12.79
C ALA A 63 10.48 -20.81 -14.25
N LEU A 64 11.35 -21.69 -14.75
CA LEU A 64 11.77 -21.67 -16.16
C LEU A 64 10.58 -21.91 -17.09
N VAL A 65 9.74 -22.89 -16.79
CA VAL A 65 8.52 -23.18 -17.55
C VAL A 65 7.60 -21.96 -17.59
N LEU A 66 7.38 -21.26 -16.47
CA LEU A 66 6.58 -20.03 -16.45
C LEU A 66 7.17 -18.92 -17.32
N VAL A 67 8.49 -18.72 -17.28
CA VAL A 67 9.15 -17.69 -18.10
C VAL A 67 9.05 -18.04 -19.58
N LEU A 68 9.20 -19.31 -19.95
CA LEU A 68 9.05 -19.80 -21.33
C LEU A 68 7.61 -19.66 -21.83
N LEU A 69 6.62 -20.03 -21.01
CA LEU A 69 5.19 -19.83 -21.31
C LEU A 69 4.84 -18.36 -21.46
N SER A 70 5.51 -17.47 -20.71
CA SER A 70 5.35 -16.03 -20.84
C SER A 70 6.03 -15.43 -22.08
N CYS A 71 6.83 -16.21 -22.81
CA CYS A 71 7.41 -15.84 -24.11
C CYS A 71 6.59 -16.37 -25.29
N LEU A 72 5.70 -17.34 -25.05
CA LEU A 72 4.78 -17.83 -26.06
C LEU A 72 3.68 -16.77 -26.33
N PRO A 73 3.32 -16.52 -27.59
CA PRO A 73 2.31 -15.53 -27.99
C PRO A 73 0.87 -15.91 -27.63
N CYS A 74 0.65 -16.65 -26.53
CA CYS A 74 -0.66 -17.07 -26.01
C CYS A 74 -1.57 -15.91 -25.55
N THR A 75 -1.13 -14.65 -25.72
CA THR A 75 -1.84 -13.43 -25.32
C THR A 75 -1.99 -12.41 -26.44
N GLN A 76 -1.65 -12.75 -27.70
CA GLN A 76 -2.01 -11.88 -28.82
C GLN A 76 -3.49 -12.11 -29.17
N GLU A 77 -4.30 -11.08 -28.95
CA GLU A 77 -5.68 -10.99 -29.43
C GLU A 77 -5.70 -11.28 -30.94
N GLU A 78 -6.38 -12.35 -31.36
CA GLU A 78 -6.93 -12.43 -32.70
C GLU A 78 -8.45 -12.58 -32.59
N GLU A 79 -9.14 -11.65 -33.24
CA GLU A 79 -10.54 -11.75 -33.61
C GLU A 79 -10.80 -13.14 -34.23
N ASN A 80 -11.80 -13.85 -33.70
CA ASN A 80 -12.36 -15.11 -34.18
C ASN A 80 -11.62 -16.41 -33.79
N GLY A 81 -12.03 -16.99 -32.64
CA GLY A 81 -12.14 -18.45 -32.51
C GLY A 81 -11.18 -19.20 -31.57
N GLY A 82 -10.40 -18.53 -30.72
CA GLY A 82 -9.38 -19.16 -29.86
C GLY A 82 -9.75 -19.39 -28.38
N GLY A 83 -10.94 -19.88 -28.05
CA GLY A 83 -11.40 -19.97 -26.64
C GLY A 83 -10.67 -21.02 -25.77
N ALA A 84 -10.35 -22.18 -26.33
CA ALA A 84 -9.84 -23.31 -25.54
C ALA A 84 -8.37 -23.15 -25.12
N ILE A 85 -7.50 -22.67 -26.01
CA ILE A 85 -6.05 -22.57 -25.77
C ILE A 85 -5.73 -21.48 -24.73
N SER A 86 -6.41 -20.34 -24.79
CA SER A 86 -6.28 -19.27 -23.79
C SER A 86 -6.78 -19.71 -22.41
N THR A 87 -7.91 -20.43 -22.37
CA THR A 87 -8.44 -21.00 -21.12
C THR A 87 -7.45 -22.02 -20.53
N LEU A 88 -6.92 -22.93 -21.35
CA LEU A 88 -5.90 -23.89 -20.94
C LEU A 88 -4.64 -23.21 -20.38
N CYS A 89 -4.13 -22.17 -21.04
CA CYS A 89 -2.97 -21.42 -20.57
C CYS A 89 -3.25 -20.71 -19.23
N THR A 90 -4.42 -20.11 -19.08
CA THR A 90 -4.83 -19.39 -17.86
C THR A 90 -5.01 -20.35 -16.68
N THR A 91 -5.68 -21.48 -16.91
CA THR A 91 -5.85 -22.54 -15.91
C THR A 91 -4.50 -23.14 -15.53
N TRP A 92 -3.63 -23.43 -16.49
CA TRP A 92 -2.30 -23.97 -16.25
C TRP A 92 -1.41 -23.03 -15.45
N ASN A 93 -1.37 -21.74 -15.81
CA ASN A 93 -0.65 -20.72 -15.05
C ASN A 93 -1.17 -20.61 -13.62
N SER A 94 -2.48 -20.69 -13.42
CA SER A 94 -3.11 -20.67 -12.09
C SER A 94 -2.72 -21.89 -11.25
N LEU A 95 -2.72 -23.08 -11.86
CA LEU A 95 -2.32 -24.34 -11.21
C LEU A 95 -0.85 -24.33 -10.80
N ILE A 96 0.05 -23.91 -11.71
CA ILE A 96 1.48 -23.78 -11.39
C ILE A 96 1.70 -22.76 -10.28
N THR A 97 0.98 -21.63 -10.31
CA THR A 97 1.11 -20.60 -9.27
C THR A 97 0.72 -21.16 -7.89
N LEU A 98 -0.39 -21.90 -7.81
CA LEU A 98 -0.81 -22.56 -6.56
C LEU A 98 0.22 -23.59 -6.09
N PHE A 99 0.74 -24.41 -7.01
CA PHE A 99 1.79 -25.38 -6.70
C PHE A 99 3.05 -24.70 -6.15
N LEU A 100 3.54 -23.66 -6.83
CA LEU A 100 4.72 -22.89 -6.41
C LEU A 100 4.52 -22.21 -5.06
N PHE A 101 3.30 -21.74 -4.75
CA PHE A 101 2.97 -21.19 -3.43
C PHE A 101 3.10 -22.24 -2.32
N CYS A 102 2.49 -23.41 -2.50
CA CYS A 102 2.63 -24.52 -1.55
C CYS A 102 4.08 -24.99 -1.44
N TRP A 103 4.79 -25.05 -2.56
CA TRP A 103 6.20 -25.44 -2.62
C TRP A 103 7.11 -24.43 -1.92
N PHE A 104 6.82 -23.13 -2.04
CA PHE A 104 7.52 -22.08 -1.32
C PHE A 104 7.38 -22.25 0.20
N ILE A 105 6.17 -22.54 0.70
CA ILE A 105 5.94 -22.83 2.12
C ILE A 105 6.77 -24.04 2.57
N ALA A 106 6.77 -25.12 1.78
CA ALA A 106 7.58 -26.31 2.08
C ALA A 106 9.09 -25.99 2.12
N GLY A 107 9.57 -25.19 1.16
CA GLY A 107 10.96 -24.71 1.12
C GLY A 107 11.37 -23.94 2.36
N ASN A 108 10.50 -23.05 2.85
CA ASN A 108 10.71 -22.34 4.11
C ASN A 108 10.90 -23.33 5.27
N VAL A 109 10.01 -24.30 5.41
CA VAL A 109 10.12 -25.32 6.47
C VAL A 109 11.45 -26.06 6.38
N TRP A 110 11.86 -26.50 5.19
CA TRP A 110 13.10 -27.27 5.02
C TRP A 110 14.37 -26.44 5.26
N VAL A 111 14.43 -25.20 4.78
CA VAL A 111 15.63 -24.35 4.94
C VAL A 111 15.74 -23.81 6.36
N TYR A 112 14.65 -23.39 7.00
CA TYR A 112 14.68 -22.83 8.35
C TYR A 112 14.74 -23.90 9.46
N SER A 113 14.31 -25.14 9.20
CA SER A 113 14.41 -26.25 10.18
C SER A 113 15.85 -26.62 10.56
N ILE A 114 16.82 -26.26 9.73
CA ILE A 114 18.25 -26.49 9.96
C ILE A 114 19.04 -25.18 10.04
N TYR A 115 18.40 -24.09 10.50
CA TYR A 115 19.05 -22.78 10.64
C TYR A 115 20.34 -22.89 11.48
N GLU A 116 21.41 -22.30 10.97
CA GLU A 116 22.81 -22.51 11.42
C GLU A 116 23.30 -23.98 11.25
N PRO A 117 23.34 -24.51 10.01
CA PRO A 117 23.81 -25.88 9.79
C PRO A 117 25.33 -25.97 9.93
N ASN A 118 25.81 -27.18 10.25
CA ASN A 118 27.25 -27.45 10.28
C ASN A 118 27.80 -27.47 8.84
N TYR A 119 28.82 -26.65 8.58
CA TYR A 119 29.47 -26.55 7.26
C TYR A 119 30.73 -27.41 7.14
N ASP A 120 31.16 -28.07 8.22
CA ASP A 120 32.36 -28.91 8.23
C ASP A 120 32.12 -30.21 7.45
N PRO A 121 32.78 -30.42 6.30
CA PRO A 121 32.59 -31.61 5.45
C PRO A 121 32.90 -32.93 6.17
N HIS A 122 33.66 -32.89 7.26
CA HIS A 122 34.04 -34.09 8.02
C HIS A 122 32.94 -34.60 8.95
N THR A 123 31.86 -33.84 9.13
CA THR A 123 30.74 -34.23 9.98
C THR A 123 29.63 -34.93 9.18
N PRO A 124 29.02 -36.00 9.71
CA PRO A 124 27.96 -36.73 9.02
C PRO A 124 26.67 -35.91 8.84
N SER A 125 26.51 -34.82 9.61
CA SER A 125 25.38 -33.89 9.58
C SER A 125 25.71 -32.58 8.85
N HIS A 126 26.74 -32.56 8.01
CA HIS A 126 27.12 -31.35 7.30
C HIS A 126 26.12 -30.96 6.21
N CYS A 127 26.17 -29.69 5.81
CA CYS A 127 25.48 -29.19 4.63
C CYS A 127 26.38 -28.18 3.93
N ALA A 128 26.54 -28.31 2.60
CA ALA A 128 27.38 -27.41 1.83
C ALA A 128 26.94 -25.95 1.98
N LYS A 129 27.88 -25.09 2.37
CA LYS A 129 27.63 -23.65 2.62
C LYS A 129 27.00 -22.95 1.40
N THR A 130 27.50 -23.26 0.21
CA THR A 130 26.98 -22.70 -1.05
C THR A 130 25.52 -23.04 -1.27
N LEU A 131 25.15 -24.33 -1.13
CA LEU A 131 23.78 -24.80 -1.32
C LEU A 131 22.81 -24.14 -0.32
N TYR A 132 23.16 -24.17 0.96
CA TYR A 132 22.31 -23.63 2.02
C TYR A 132 22.10 -22.12 1.88
N LEU A 133 23.20 -21.36 1.74
CA LEU A 133 23.11 -19.90 1.62
C LEU A 133 22.37 -19.49 0.36
N PHE A 134 22.57 -20.20 -0.76
CA PHE A 134 21.84 -19.92 -1.98
C PHE A 134 20.33 -20.13 -1.80
N ALA A 135 19.91 -21.24 -1.19
CA ALA A 135 18.49 -21.50 -0.89
C ALA A 135 17.90 -20.45 0.07
N PHE A 136 18.63 -20.12 1.15
CA PHE A 136 18.24 -19.10 2.12
C PHE A 136 18.03 -17.73 1.46
N TRP A 137 19.03 -17.23 0.73
CA TRP A 137 18.94 -15.93 0.07
C TRP A 137 17.89 -15.89 -1.03
N THR A 138 17.65 -17.01 -1.72
CA THR A 138 16.56 -17.11 -2.70
C THR A 138 15.20 -16.94 -2.02
N ILE A 139 14.98 -17.57 -0.87
CA ILE A 139 13.75 -17.39 -0.07
C ILE A 139 13.64 -15.94 0.43
N THR A 140 14.73 -15.37 0.95
CA THR A 140 14.76 -13.97 1.40
C THR A 140 14.41 -13.00 0.26
N LEU A 141 14.95 -13.21 -0.93
CA LEU A 141 14.66 -12.39 -2.11
C LEU A 141 13.17 -12.43 -2.47
N VAL A 142 12.53 -13.61 -2.42
CA VAL A 142 11.09 -13.75 -2.65
C VAL A 142 10.28 -12.94 -1.63
N TYR A 143 10.66 -12.98 -0.34
CA TYR A 143 10.00 -12.16 0.68
C TYR A 143 10.14 -10.65 0.43
N ILE A 144 11.32 -10.20 0.03
CA ILE A 144 11.55 -8.79 -0.32
C ILE A 144 10.64 -8.37 -1.48
N ILE A 145 10.56 -9.19 -2.54
CA ILE A 145 9.69 -8.92 -3.69
C ILE A 145 8.21 -8.88 -3.27
N ILE A 146 7.76 -9.81 -2.45
CA ILE A 146 6.38 -9.81 -1.92
C ILE A 146 6.11 -8.52 -1.11
N GLY A 147 7.04 -8.10 -0.25
CA GLY A 147 6.94 -6.85 0.50
C GLY A 147 6.86 -5.62 -0.40
N LEU A 148 7.67 -5.56 -1.47
CA LEU A 148 7.63 -4.49 -2.46
C LEU A 148 6.32 -4.46 -3.25
N ILE A 149 5.77 -5.63 -3.61
CA ILE A 149 4.47 -5.72 -4.32
C ILE A 149 3.33 -5.28 -3.40
N ILE A 150 3.32 -5.69 -2.13
CA ILE A 150 2.29 -5.28 -1.17
C ILE A 150 2.35 -3.77 -0.94
N THR A 151 3.54 -3.22 -0.71
CA THR A 151 3.71 -1.77 -0.50
C THR A 151 3.32 -0.96 -1.74
N ALA A 152 3.80 -1.33 -2.93
CA ALA A 152 3.40 -0.69 -4.17
C ALA A 152 1.89 -0.84 -4.44
N GLY A 153 1.31 -2.00 -4.13
CA GLY A 153 -0.13 -2.25 -4.20
C GLY A 153 -0.92 -1.34 -3.25
N CYS A 154 -0.48 -1.19 -2.00
CA CYS A 154 -1.08 -0.26 -1.05
C CYS A 154 -0.98 1.19 -1.51
N CYS A 155 0.17 1.62 -2.06
CA CYS A 155 0.35 2.96 -2.62
C CYS A 155 -0.56 3.21 -3.82
N VAL A 156 -0.62 2.28 -4.78
CA VAL A 156 -1.49 2.41 -5.97
C VAL A 156 -2.96 2.34 -5.58
N MET A 157 -3.34 1.55 -4.58
CA MET A 157 -4.70 1.54 -4.05
C MET A 157 -5.02 2.87 -3.35
N SER A 158 -4.07 3.49 -2.64
CA SER A 158 -4.28 4.81 -2.04
C SER A 158 -4.37 5.96 -3.06
N GLU A 159 -3.75 5.81 -4.23
CA GLU A 159 -3.79 6.81 -5.31
C GLU A 159 -4.96 6.60 -6.28
N ARG A 160 -5.27 5.35 -6.65
CA ARG A 160 -6.30 5.00 -7.63
C ARG A 160 -7.68 4.93 -7.02
N PHE A 161 -7.76 4.48 -5.77
CA PHE A 161 -8.92 4.76 -4.96
C PHE A 161 -8.59 5.96 -4.08
N GLY A 162 -9.05 7.15 -4.50
CA GLY A 162 -9.71 8.04 -3.55
C GLY A 162 -10.93 7.31 -2.96
N MET A 163 -10.69 6.22 -2.21
CA MET A 163 -11.71 5.28 -1.78
C MET A 163 -12.55 6.00 -0.75
N LYS A 164 -13.76 6.38 -1.15
CA LYS A 164 -14.82 6.58 -0.17
C LYS A 164 -14.84 5.31 0.68
N ARG A 165 -14.59 5.49 1.97
CA ARG A 165 -14.42 4.50 3.05
C ARG A 165 -15.51 3.39 3.13
N GLY A 166 -16.55 3.44 2.29
CA GLY A 166 -17.75 2.61 2.36
C GLY A 166 -17.75 1.31 1.55
N GLU A 167 -17.03 1.19 0.42
CA GLU A 167 -17.18 0.01 -0.45
C GLU A 167 -16.38 -1.23 0.01
N LEU A 168 -15.26 -1.02 0.71
CA LEU A 168 -14.47 -2.10 1.30
C LEU A 168 -15.24 -2.83 2.43
N ALA A 169 -16.12 -2.11 3.13
CA ALA A 169 -16.94 -2.66 4.20
C ALA A 169 -17.99 -3.67 3.70
N THR A 170 -18.46 -3.51 2.47
CA THR A 170 -19.49 -4.38 1.87
C THR A 170 -18.91 -5.74 1.46
N LEU A 171 -17.67 -5.76 0.94
CA LEU A 171 -17.00 -6.99 0.53
C LEU A 171 -16.46 -7.81 1.72
N ILE A 172 -16.05 -7.14 2.80
CA ILE A 172 -15.60 -7.82 4.03
C ILE A 172 -16.78 -8.46 4.78
N LYS A 173 -17.98 -7.86 4.74
CA LYS A 173 -19.21 -8.46 5.30
C LYS A 173 -19.62 -9.77 4.63
N ALA A 174 -19.29 -9.96 3.36
CA ALA A 174 -19.62 -11.19 2.62
C ALA A 174 -18.74 -12.40 3.02
N TRP A 175 -17.63 -12.20 3.73
CA TRP A 175 -16.63 -13.23 4.00
C TRP A 175 -16.60 -13.76 5.44
N ASN A 176 -17.50 -13.30 6.33
CA ASN A 176 -17.54 -13.75 7.73
C ASN A 176 -18.97 -14.08 8.23
N PRO A 177 -19.59 -15.17 7.76
CA PRO A 177 -20.92 -15.58 8.19
C PRO A 177 -20.95 -16.24 9.59
N ALA A 178 -19.81 -16.46 10.26
CA ALA A 178 -19.71 -17.29 11.47
C ALA A 178 -18.92 -16.67 12.65
N GLY A 179 -18.48 -15.40 12.57
CA GLY A 179 -17.99 -14.67 13.74
C GLY A 179 -16.72 -15.21 14.41
N LEU A 180 -15.87 -15.95 13.67
CA LEU A 180 -14.71 -16.65 14.26
C LEU A 180 -13.48 -15.74 14.49
N PHE A 181 -13.45 -14.55 13.90
CA PHE A 181 -12.41 -13.55 14.15
C PHE A 181 -12.98 -12.37 14.92
N ARG A 182 -12.61 -12.28 16.19
CA ARG A 182 -12.79 -11.08 17.01
C ARG A 182 -11.74 -10.05 16.58
N VAL A 183 -11.99 -9.39 15.46
CA VAL A 183 -11.38 -8.08 15.19
C VAL A 183 -11.92 -7.15 16.27
N CYS A 184 -11.08 -6.31 16.87
CA CYS A 184 -11.56 -5.16 17.64
C CYS A 184 -12.37 -4.26 16.70
N SER A 185 -13.65 -4.58 16.55
CA SER A 185 -14.63 -3.72 15.93
C SER A 185 -14.87 -2.58 16.91
N THR A 186 -14.45 -1.39 16.53
CA THR A 186 -15.22 -0.19 16.86
C THR A 186 -16.60 -0.36 16.22
N GLU A 187 -17.49 -1.04 16.92
CA GLU A 187 -18.92 -1.08 16.68
C GLU A 187 -19.51 0.26 17.09
N GLU A 188 -19.83 1.11 16.11
CA GLU A 188 -21.17 1.65 15.87
C GLU A 188 -21.10 2.53 14.61
N ASN A 189 -21.91 2.18 13.62
CA ASN A 189 -22.07 2.94 12.38
C ASN A 189 -22.88 4.22 12.68
N PHE A 190 -22.23 5.24 13.23
CA PHE A 190 -22.60 6.61 12.89
C PHE A 190 -21.71 7.00 11.71
N THR A 191 -22.27 7.08 10.51
CA THR A 191 -21.57 7.78 9.43
C THR A 191 -21.59 9.26 9.79
N MET A 192 -20.66 9.69 10.66
CA MET A 192 -20.42 11.10 10.96
C MET A 192 -19.97 11.74 9.66
N ASN A 193 -20.94 12.28 8.91
CA ASN A 193 -20.71 12.87 7.61
C ASN A 193 -20.22 14.30 7.80
N PHE A 194 -18.96 14.48 8.16
CA PHE A 194 -18.36 15.80 8.24
C PHE A 194 -17.87 16.24 6.84
N ARG A 195 -17.87 17.55 6.60
CA ARG A 195 -17.41 18.15 5.36
C ARG A 195 -16.27 19.13 5.64
N ILE A 196 -15.21 19.03 4.84
CA ILE A 196 -14.12 20.00 4.85
C ILE A 196 -14.35 20.99 3.70
N ARG A 197 -14.35 22.29 4.00
CA ARG A 197 -14.50 23.35 3.01
C ARG A 197 -13.58 24.52 3.30
N ALA A 198 -13.34 25.36 2.31
CA ALA A 198 -12.72 26.66 2.53
C ALA A 198 -13.58 27.50 3.50
N ALA A 199 -12.91 28.21 4.39
CA ALA A 199 -13.54 29.20 5.24
C ALA A 199 -14.16 30.33 4.40
N ARG A 200 -15.18 30.95 4.95
CA ARG A 200 -15.87 32.14 4.44
C ARG A 200 -15.75 33.24 5.48
N GLU A 201 -15.99 34.48 5.06
CA GLU A 201 -15.94 35.64 5.95
C GLU A 201 -16.87 35.50 7.17
N GLU A 202 -18.00 34.80 7.01
CA GLU A 202 -18.96 34.45 8.06
C GLU A 202 -18.38 33.51 9.14
N ASP A 203 -17.38 32.67 8.81
CA ASP A 203 -16.80 31.70 9.74
C ASP A 203 -15.78 32.34 10.72
N CYS A 204 -15.41 33.61 10.53
CA CYS A 204 -14.33 34.24 11.32
C CYS A 204 -14.60 34.28 12.82
N ARG A 205 -15.88 34.34 13.23
CA ARG A 205 -16.26 34.26 14.65
C ARG A 205 -15.99 32.87 15.22
N ASP A 206 -16.31 31.82 14.48
CA ASP A 206 -16.02 30.44 14.88
C ASP A 206 -14.52 30.13 14.84
N ILE A 207 -13.80 30.69 13.86
CA ILE A 207 -12.33 30.59 13.80
C ILE A 207 -11.71 31.26 15.04
N GLN A 208 -12.13 32.48 15.39
CA GLN A 208 -11.63 33.18 16.57
C GLN A 208 -11.88 32.37 17.86
N ARG A 209 -13.09 31.81 17.99
CA ARG A 209 -13.44 30.91 19.10
C ARG A 209 -12.48 29.72 19.18
N MET A 210 -12.27 29.01 18.06
CA MET A 210 -11.40 27.83 18.02
C MET A 210 -9.91 28.16 18.21
N ILE A 211 -9.44 29.34 17.78
CA ILE A 211 -8.10 29.85 18.10
C ILE A 211 -7.96 30.01 19.63
N MET A 212 -8.99 30.57 20.28
CA MET A 212 -8.99 30.70 21.74
C MET A 212 -9.01 29.33 22.43
N GLU A 213 -9.82 28.37 21.95
CA GLU A 213 -9.85 27.00 22.48
C GLU A 213 -8.48 26.30 22.35
N LEU A 214 -7.81 26.43 21.19
CA LEU A 214 -6.46 25.92 20.98
C LEU A 214 -5.45 26.60 21.93
N ALA A 215 -5.50 27.92 22.08
CA ALA A 215 -4.60 28.64 22.97
C ALA A 215 -4.81 28.27 24.45
N VAL A 216 -6.04 27.96 24.86
CA VAL A 216 -6.32 27.39 26.20
C VAL A 216 -5.62 26.04 26.36
N TYR A 217 -5.72 25.15 25.35
CA TYR A 217 -5.02 23.86 25.36
C TYR A 217 -3.49 24.01 25.46
N GLU A 218 -2.93 24.99 24.74
CA GLU A 218 -1.49 25.29 24.75
C GLU A 218 -1.02 26.09 25.98
N LYS A 219 -1.95 26.47 26.89
CA LYS A 219 -1.69 27.29 28.08
C LYS A 219 -1.17 28.70 27.75
N MET A 220 -1.64 29.28 26.64
CA MET A 220 -1.25 30.60 26.12
C MET A 220 -2.44 31.49 25.76
N ALA A 221 -3.61 31.27 26.36
CA ALA A 221 -4.85 32.01 26.06
C ALA A 221 -4.73 33.54 26.21
N ASP A 222 -3.91 34.01 27.15
CA ASP A 222 -3.63 35.43 27.40
C ASP A 222 -2.84 36.12 26.27
N GLN A 223 -2.21 35.33 25.39
CA GLN A 223 -1.45 35.84 24.25
C GLN A 223 -2.31 36.08 23.01
N VAL A 224 -3.54 35.52 22.97
CA VAL A 224 -4.46 35.70 21.85
C VAL A 224 -5.04 37.11 21.87
N LYS A 225 -4.60 37.95 20.93
CA LYS A 225 -5.05 39.34 20.79
C LYS A 225 -5.88 39.60 19.52
N ILE A 226 -5.90 38.65 18.60
CA ILE A 226 -6.55 38.79 17.29
C ILE A 226 -8.06 38.84 17.43
N SER A 227 -8.70 39.82 16.79
CA SER A 227 -10.16 39.93 16.72
C SER A 227 -10.75 39.22 15.48
N HIS A 228 -12.03 38.84 15.51
CA HIS A 228 -12.67 38.27 14.31
C HIS A 228 -12.74 39.26 13.16
N GLU A 229 -12.83 40.57 13.43
CA GLU A 229 -12.78 41.62 12.40
C GLU A 229 -11.40 41.70 11.74
N GLU A 230 -10.32 41.48 12.50
CA GLU A 230 -8.97 41.41 11.94
C GLU A 230 -8.79 40.15 11.08
N LEU A 231 -9.30 39.00 11.54
CA LEU A 231 -9.35 37.78 10.72
C LEU A 231 -10.12 38.00 9.41
N GLN A 232 -11.28 38.67 9.45
CA GLN A 232 -12.05 39.01 8.26
C GLN A 232 -11.24 39.87 7.29
N ARG A 233 -10.64 40.96 7.80
CA ARG A 233 -9.84 41.88 6.99
C ARG A 233 -8.64 41.19 6.35
N ASP A 234 -7.91 40.38 7.12
CA ASP A 234 -6.61 39.84 6.71
C ASP A 234 -6.74 38.53 5.92
N GLY A 235 -7.82 37.77 6.11
CA GLY A 235 -8.09 36.50 5.41
C GLY A 235 -9.01 36.60 4.19
N PHE A 236 -9.84 37.66 4.10
CA PHE A 236 -10.87 37.79 3.06
C PHE A 236 -10.82 39.12 2.29
N GLY A 237 -9.81 39.96 2.56
CA GLY A 237 -9.53 41.16 1.76
C GLY A 237 -9.04 40.83 0.34
N PRO A 238 -8.76 41.87 -0.48
CA PRO A 238 -8.30 41.69 -1.87
C PRO A 238 -6.96 40.96 -1.99
N ASN A 239 -6.14 40.98 -0.92
CA ASN A 239 -4.87 40.27 -0.82
C ASN A 239 -4.83 39.50 0.51
N PRO A 240 -5.36 38.27 0.56
CA PRO A 240 -5.44 37.51 1.81
C PRO A 240 -4.06 37.04 2.28
N PHE A 241 -3.74 37.27 3.56
CA PHE A 241 -2.48 36.88 4.19
C PHE A 241 -2.44 35.40 4.56
N TYR A 242 -3.60 34.81 4.85
CA TYR A 242 -3.75 33.41 5.19
C TYR A 242 -4.93 32.78 4.45
N GLN A 243 -4.96 31.46 4.47
CA GLN A 243 -6.06 30.63 4.01
C GLN A 243 -6.52 29.75 5.17
N CYS A 244 -7.81 29.43 5.20
CA CYS A 244 -8.37 28.61 6.28
C CYS A 244 -9.32 27.55 5.72
N LEU A 245 -9.24 26.34 6.29
CA LEU A 245 -10.20 25.26 6.07
C LEU A 245 -11.04 25.08 7.33
N ILE A 246 -12.32 24.77 7.17
CA ILE A 246 -13.27 24.48 8.24
C ILE A 246 -13.76 23.05 8.11
N ALA A 247 -13.88 22.36 9.24
CA ALA A 247 -14.61 21.12 9.38
C ALA A 247 -16.04 21.42 9.88
N GLU A 248 -17.03 21.15 9.03
CA GLU A 248 -18.45 21.29 9.36
C GLU A 248 -19.08 19.90 9.57
N VAL A 249 -19.91 19.77 10.60
CA VAL A 249 -20.76 18.60 10.85
C VAL A 249 -22.21 18.92 10.52
N PRO A 250 -23.04 17.91 10.20
CA PRO A 250 -24.48 18.06 10.04
C PRO A 250 -25.11 18.63 11.32
N GLU A 251 -26.26 19.30 11.17
CA GLU A 251 -26.97 19.96 12.28
C GLU A 251 -27.35 18.98 13.41
N GLU A 252 -27.57 17.72 13.07
CA GLU A 252 -27.86 16.64 14.03
C GLU A 252 -26.69 16.31 14.96
N LEU A 253 -25.49 16.78 14.61
CA LEU A 253 -24.21 16.50 15.29
C LEU A 253 -23.52 17.76 15.79
N LYS A 254 -24.23 18.89 15.84
CA LYS A 254 -23.68 20.13 16.40
C LYS A 254 -23.17 19.90 17.82
N SER A 255 -22.19 20.70 18.21
CA SER A 255 -21.66 20.69 19.57
C SER A 255 -22.76 20.97 20.59
N ASP A 256 -22.51 20.64 21.86
CA ASP A 256 -23.43 20.96 22.97
C ASP A 256 -23.74 22.47 23.06
N GLU A 257 -22.81 23.29 22.56
CA GLU A 257 -22.93 24.76 22.47
C GLU A 257 -23.65 25.24 21.18
N GLY A 258 -24.04 24.31 20.30
CA GLY A 258 -24.80 24.58 19.09
C GLY A 258 -23.97 24.88 17.85
N HIS A 259 -22.65 24.63 17.86
CA HIS A 259 -21.77 24.89 16.72
C HIS A 259 -21.71 23.69 15.77
N THR A 260 -21.92 23.93 14.48
CA THR A 260 -21.67 22.96 13.40
C THR A 260 -20.23 22.99 12.90
N THR A 261 -19.49 24.06 13.21
CA THR A 261 -18.06 24.23 12.91
C THR A 261 -17.22 23.67 14.06
N VAL A 262 -16.65 22.48 13.83
CA VAL A 262 -15.98 21.66 14.86
C VAL A 262 -14.47 21.59 14.69
N GLY A 263 -13.90 22.28 13.70
CA GLY A 263 -12.45 22.33 13.53
C GLY A 263 -12.04 23.33 12.46
N TYR A 264 -10.78 23.76 12.52
CA TYR A 264 -10.17 24.59 11.49
C TYR A 264 -8.70 24.24 11.25
N ALA A 265 -8.19 24.65 10.10
CA ALA A 265 -6.77 24.64 9.79
C ALA A 265 -6.39 25.94 9.08
N LEU A 266 -5.47 26.71 9.67
CA LEU A 266 -4.98 27.98 9.13
C LEU A 266 -3.59 27.78 8.52
N TYR A 267 -3.40 28.22 7.29
CA TYR A 267 -2.14 28.06 6.57
C TYR A 267 -1.85 29.22 5.62
N PHE A 268 -0.59 29.38 5.25
CA PHE A 268 -0.16 30.36 4.24
C PHE A 268 0.99 29.81 3.39
N TYR A 269 1.28 30.47 2.28
CA TYR A 269 2.33 30.04 1.37
C TYR A 269 3.68 30.61 1.78
N THR A 270 4.69 29.74 1.82
CA THR A 270 6.09 30.11 2.04
C THR A 270 6.94 29.66 0.85
N TYR A 271 8.20 30.09 0.81
CA TYR A 271 9.12 29.71 -0.26
C TYR A 271 10.44 29.22 0.33
N SER A 272 10.78 27.98 0.03
CA SER A 272 12.08 27.40 0.36
C SER A 272 13.07 27.73 -0.76
N THR A 273 14.23 28.26 -0.40
CA THR A 273 15.33 28.49 -1.37
C THR A 273 15.89 27.18 -1.97
N TRP A 274 15.55 26.02 -1.39
CA TRP A 274 16.01 24.70 -1.83
C TRP A 274 14.93 23.86 -2.51
N LYS A 275 13.65 24.05 -2.14
CA LYS A 275 12.53 23.21 -2.57
C LYS A 275 11.44 23.97 -3.35
N GLY A 276 11.52 25.30 -3.40
CA GLY A 276 10.53 26.14 -4.06
C GLY A 276 9.28 26.39 -3.20
N ARG A 277 8.12 26.53 -3.86
CA ARG A 277 6.83 26.82 -3.20
C ARG A 277 6.50 25.79 -2.13
N SER A 278 6.10 26.26 -0.95
CA SER A 278 5.75 25.44 0.21
C SER A 278 4.50 26.01 0.89
N ILE A 279 3.85 25.21 1.73
CA ILE A 279 2.75 25.63 2.59
C ILE A 279 3.24 25.53 4.02
N TYR A 280 3.00 26.58 4.80
CA TYR A 280 3.19 26.57 6.24
C TYR A 280 1.81 26.50 6.89
N MET A 281 1.56 25.45 7.68
CA MET A 281 0.35 25.30 8.47
C MET A 281 0.65 25.91 9.84
N GLU A 282 -0.03 27.01 10.15
CA GLU A 282 0.13 27.72 11.41
C GLU A 282 -0.59 26.94 12.51
N ASP A 283 -1.90 26.76 12.36
CA ASP A 283 -2.77 26.15 13.36
C ASP A 283 -3.58 25.00 12.77
N LEU A 284 -3.79 23.97 13.58
CA LEU A 284 -4.71 22.87 13.31
C LEU A 284 -5.45 22.51 14.59
N TYR A 285 -6.76 22.63 14.58
CA TYR A 285 -7.60 22.36 15.74
C TYR A 285 -8.85 21.58 15.36
N VAL A 286 -9.22 20.64 16.22
CA VAL A 286 -10.50 19.92 16.18
C VAL A 286 -11.07 19.91 17.59
N MET A 287 -12.32 20.32 17.71
CA MET A 287 -13.06 20.36 18.96
C MET A 287 -13.04 18.96 19.60
N PRO A 288 -12.70 18.85 20.90
CA PRO A 288 -12.77 17.60 21.61
C PRO A 288 -14.20 17.07 21.61
N ALA A 289 -14.36 15.77 21.46
CA ALA A 289 -15.67 15.13 21.60
C ALA A 289 -16.21 15.33 23.02
N PRO A 290 -17.53 15.43 23.21
CA PRO A 290 -18.14 15.38 24.53
C PRO A 290 -17.65 14.14 25.28
N ASP A 291 -17.19 14.34 26.52
CA ASP A 291 -16.36 13.40 27.30
C ASP A 291 -16.71 11.91 27.14
N HIS A 292 -15.75 11.14 26.61
CA HIS A 292 -15.54 9.78 27.12
C HIS A 292 -14.66 9.92 28.38
N PRO A 293 -15.09 9.42 29.57
CA PRO A 293 -14.48 9.71 30.88
C PRO A 293 -13.05 9.15 31.15
N ARG A 294 -12.08 9.27 30.23
CA ARG A 294 -10.70 8.80 30.43
C ARG A 294 -9.60 9.82 30.09
N ALA A 295 -9.88 11.11 30.23
CA ALA A 295 -8.85 12.14 30.21
C ALA A 295 -9.06 13.15 31.34
N ARG A 296 -8.85 12.70 32.58
CA ARG A 296 -8.44 13.54 33.71
C ARG A 296 -7.12 13.02 34.22
#